data_AF-A0A2E4YB90-F1
#
_entry.id   AF-A0A2E4YB90-F1
#
_cell.length_a   1.000
_cell.length_b   1.000
_cell.length_c   1.000
_cell.angle_alpha   90.00
_cell.angle_beta   90.00
_cell.angle_gamma   90.00
#
_symmetry.space_group_name_H-M   'P 1'
#
loop_
_entity.id
_entity.type
_entity.pdbx_description
1 polymer ?
#
loop_
_entity_poly.entity_id
_entity_poly.type
_entity_poly.pdbx_seq_one_letter_code
_entity_poly.pdbx_strand_id
1 'polypeptide(L)'
;MATSNAATNYLERRVLDFIFKNNSLSFATPNNDIYVGLATAVSNAEAGNVTEVQVDTDDANYTRQQVTAANWKQSTTTVAVALTSSATEVILTDAEAFPSSGAVVINDEIITFTGKDGTATANTNGAVSSSANVTVDGNSGTITVGMVVTGTGISGTVRVATVTNQNNIVLSSAVSISDNVALNFDGTNTLTGGTRGTSSTTAAAHSAADVVVCDTQRVINDNNVEFAAAAGTASTYTVTTAFVADKNIATAAVNGATSSTTAVTVDGNSGTIVVGDVVTGTGITGVVRVSTVNSQTSIVLDTAVSLSDNVLLTFDGSNILFVGTLDASKTIAVGDIFRINAGNLSIELK
;
A
#
# COMPACT_ATOMS: atom_id res chain seq x y z
N MET A 1 9.08 -36.00 19.39
CA MET A 1 9.67 -34.68 19.70
C MET A 1 9.49 -33.85 18.45
N ALA A 2 8.48 -32.97 18.42
CA ALA A 2 8.19 -32.18 17.22
C ALA A 2 9.35 -31.20 16.98
N THR A 3 9.93 -31.28 15.79
CA THR A 3 10.94 -30.34 15.30
C THR A 3 10.35 -28.94 15.30
N SER A 4 11.04 -27.97 15.92
CA SER A 4 10.62 -26.56 15.92
C SER A 4 10.45 -26.08 14.49
N ASN A 5 9.24 -25.69 14.11
CA ASN A 5 8.96 -25.03 12.84
C ASN A 5 9.66 -23.66 12.86
N ALA A 6 10.80 -23.58 12.20
CA ALA A 6 11.56 -22.35 12.04
C ALA A 6 10.99 -21.55 10.86
N ALA A 7 9.81 -20.96 11.02
CA ALA A 7 9.27 -19.90 10.14
C ALA A 7 7.91 -19.36 10.64
N THR A 8 7.71 -19.09 11.94
CA THR A 8 6.54 -18.27 12.31
C THR A 8 6.85 -16.82 11.99
N ASN A 9 6.10 -16.22 11.08
CA ASN A 9 6.26 -14.81 10.75
C ASN A 9 5.89 -13.93 11.97
N TYR A 10 6.27 -12.65 11.92
CA TYR A 10 6.04 -11.72 13.03
C TYR A 10 4.54 -11.61 13.40
N LEU A 11 3.66 -11.62 12.38
CA LEU A 11 2.22 -11.52 12.54
C LEU A 11 1.63 -12.75 13.23
N GLU A 12 1.97 -13.95 12.77
CA GLU A 12 1.60 -15.22 13.37
C GLU A 12 2.06 -15.28 14.82
N ARG A 13 3.31 -14.92 15.12
CA ARG A 13 3.77 -14.90 16.52
C ARG A 13 2.98 -13.91 17.36
N ARG A 14 2.65 -12.73 16.83
CA ARG A 14 1.90 -11.68 17.55
C ARG A 14 0.45 -12.05 17.77
N VAL A 15 -0.18 -12.68 16.78
CA VAL A 15 -1.54 -13.23 16.83
C VAL A 15 -1.58 -14.43 17.78
N LEU A 16 -0.62 -15.34 17.72
CA LEU A 16 -0.49 -16.46 18.65
C LEU A 16 -0.25 -15.97 20.08
N ASP A 17 0.62 -14.98 20.30
CA ASP A 17 0.80 -14.39 21.64
C ASP A 17 -0.48 -13.72 22.15
N PHE A 18 -1.24 -13.02 21.29
CA PHE A 18 -2.54 -12.45 21.65
C PHE A 18 -3.55 -13.52 22.06
N ILE A 19 -3.71 -14.56 21.22
CA ILE A 19 -4.65 -15.66 21.43
C ILE A 19 -4.26 -16.51 22.65
N PHE A 20 -2.99 -16.89 22.79
CA PHE A 20 -2.55 -17.89 23.76
C PHE A 20 -2.02 -17.33 25.07
N LYS A 21 -1.53 -16.08 25.10
CA LYS A 21 -1.07 -15.45 26.35
C LYS A 21 -2.10 -14.51 26.97
N ASN A 22 -3.26 -14.31 26.31
CA ASN A 22 -4.28 -13.34 26.73
C ASN A 22 -3.68 -12.00 27.17
N ASN A 23 -2.56 -11.65 26.54
CA ASN A 23 -1.73 -10.54 26.94
C ASN A 23 -2.16 -9.37 26.08
N SER A 24 -3.01 -8.52 26.64
CA SER A 24 -3.48 -7.26 26.07
C SER A 24 -2.35 -6.21 25.93
N LEU A 25 -1.13 -6.61 25.58
CA LEU A 25 -0.31 -5.76 24.74
C LEU A 25 -1.13 -5.63 23.47
N SER A 26 -2.03 -4.64 23.47
CA SER A 26 -3.05 -4.45 22.47
C SER A 26 -2.38 -4.62 21.11
N PHE A 27 -3.12 -5.08 20.11
CA PHE A 27 -2.94 -4.40 18.83
C PHE A 27 -3.19 -2.94 19.18
N ALA A 28 -2.15 -2.21 19.62
CA ALA A 28 -2.16 -0.78 19.53
C ALA A 28 -2.41 -0.65 18.04
N THR A 29 -3.65 -0.33 17.69
CA THR A 29 -3.92 0.23 16.38
C THR A 29 -2.78 1.23 16.27
N PRO A 30 -1.88 1.07 15.28
CA PRO A 30 -0.91 2.11 15.07
C PRO A 30 -1.77 3.37 15.07
N ASN A 31 -1.53 4.27 16.03
CA ASN A 31 -2.26 5.52 16.01
C ASN A 31 -1.87 6.21 14.68
N ASN A 32 -1.97 7.53 14.58
CA ASN A 32 -1.38 8.19 13.42
C ASN A 32 0.18 8.20 13.46
N ASP A 33 0.79 7.23 14.14
CA ASP A 33 2.20 7.08 14.46
C ASP A 33 2.86 5.98 13.61
N ILE A 34 2.42 5.81 12.36
CA ILE A 34 3.19 5.03 11.38
C ILE A 34 3.95 5.95 10.44
N TYR A 35 5.05 5.44 9.93
CA TYR A 35 5.99 6.19 9.12
C TYR A 35 6.23 5.47 7.81
N VAL A 36 6.15 6.21 6.70
CA VAL A 36 6.54 5.72 5.39
C VAL A 36 8.01 6.07 5.15
N GLY A 37 8.83 5.04 5.02
CA GLY A 37 10.22 5.15 4.59
C GLY A 37 10.40 4.77 3.12
N LEU A 38 11.52 5.19 2.54
CA LEU A 38 11.95 4.86 1.18
C LEU A 38 13.11 3.89 1.23
N ALA A 39 13.14 2.95 0.30
CA ALA A 39 14.23 2.00 0.17
C ALA A 39 14.75 1.91 -1.26
N THR A 40 16.06 1.72 -1.38
CA THR A 40 16.80 1.57 -2.63
C THR A 40 16.89 0.11 -3.06
N ALA A 41 16.72 -0.84 -2.14
CA ALA A 41 16.64 -2.26 -2.45
C ALA A 41 15.79 -3.04 -1.44
N VAL A 42 15.32 -4.22 -1.88
CA VAL A 42 14.64 -5.20 -1.03
C VAL A 42 15.39 -6.51 -1.13
N SER A 43 15.89 -7.02 -0.01
CA SER A 43 16.60 -8.30 0.04
C SER A 43 15.68 -9.44 0.46
N ASN A 44 14.70 -9.16 1.32
CA ASN A 44 13.64 -10.09 1.73
C ASN A 44 12.47 -9.26 2.29
N ALA A 45 11.37 -9.14 1.53
CA ALA A 45 10.24 -8.29 1.90
C ALA A 45 9.50 -8.84 3.14
N GLU A 46 9.38 -10.16 3.22
CA GLU A 46 8.67 -10.89 4.26
C GLU A 46 9.38 -10.80 5.62
N ALA A 47 10.70 -10.68 5.60
CA ALA A 47 11.51 -10.42 6.78
C ALA A 47 11.62 -8.91 7.12
N GLY A 48 11.07 -8.02 6.28
CA GLY A 48 11.27 -6.58 6.41
C GLY A 48 12.70 -6.13 6.09
N ASN A 49 13.49 -6.95 5.39
CA ASN A 49 14.89 -6.63 5.10
C ASN A 49 15.00 -5.78 3.83
N VAL A 50 15.05 -4.46 4.03
CA VAL A 50 15.24 -3.46 2.97
C VAL A 50 16.57 -2.72 3.16
N THR A 51 17.06 -2.10 2.09
CA THR A 51 18.09 -1.06 2.17
C THR A 51 17.37 0.28 2.16
N GLU A 52 17.10 0.82 3.34
CA GLU A 52 16.52 2.15 3.49
C GLU A 52 17.47 3.22 2.92
N VAL A 53 16.91 4.30 2.36
CA VAL A 53 17.67 5.49 1.94
C VAL A 53 18.52 5.98 3.11
N GLN A 54 19.83 6.08 2.92
CA GLN A 54 20.76 6.47 3.98
C GLN A 54 21.01 7.97 3.97
N VAL A 55 20.96 8.60 5.15
CA VAL A 55 21.19 10.04 5.31
C VAL A 55 22.63 10.46 5.02
N ASP A 56 23.59 9.56 5.21
CA ASP A 56 25.02 9.84 5.09
C ASP A 56 25.61 9.47 3.72
N THR A 57 24.91 8.68 2.89
CA THR A 57 25.38 8.31 1.55
C THR A 57 24.44 8.73 0.43
N ASP A 58 23.13 8.80 0.68
CA ASP A 58 22.13 9.06 -0.37
C ASP A 58 21.60 10.50 -0.25
N ASP A 59 20.98 10.84 0.88
CA ASP A 59 20.25 12.10 1.05
C ASP A 59 20.20 12.59 2.50
N ALA A 60 20.96 13.64 2.81
CA ALA A 60 21.02 14.24 4.14
C ALA A 60 19.67 14.77 4.67
N ASN A 61 18.70 15.05 3.79
CA ASN A 61 17.36 15.51 4.20
C ASN A 61 16.37 14.35 4.43
N TYR A 62 16.77 13.11 4.16
CA TYR A 62 15.86 11.99 4.25
C TYR A 62 15.38 11.78 5.69
N THR A 63 14.07 11.73 5.84
CA THR A 63 13.37 11.35 7.06
C THR A 63 12.10 10.62 6.66
N ARG A 64 11.67 9.65 7.48
CA ARG A 64 10.43 8.93 7.20
C ARG A 64 9.25 9.88 7.39
N GLN A 65 8.24 9.75 6.54
CA GLN A 65 7.05 10.59 6.61
C GLN A 65 6.02 9.97 7.52
N GLN A 66 5.63 10.69 8.57
CA GLN A 66 4.51 10.27 9.41
C GLN A 66 3.22 10.35 8.59
N VAL A 67 2.40 9.30 8.66
CA VAL A 67 1.11 9.26 7.96
C VAL A 67 -0.01 8.87 8.91
N THR A 68 -1.19 9.43 8.63
CA THR A 68 -2.44 9.06 9.30
C THR A 68 -2.94 7.73 8.75
N ALA A 69 -2.58 6.62 9.43
CA ALA A 69 -2.99 5.26 9.04
C ALA A 69 -4.50 5.13 8.83
N ALA A 70 -5.29 5.80 9.69
CA ALA A 70 -6.76 5.75 9.63
C ALA A 70 -7.36 6.28 8.33
N ASN A 71 -6.59 7.08 7.57
CA ASN A 71 -7.05 7.60 6.28
C ASN A 71 -6.70 6.65 5.13
N TRP A 72 -5.84 5.65 5.32
CA TRP A 72 -5.48 4.73 4.25
C TRP A 72 -6.65 3.80 3.95
N LYS A 73 -6.86 3.55 2.65
CA LYS A 73 -8.03 2.81 2.19
C LYS A 73 -7.76 1.31 2.29
N GLN A 74 -8.62 0.65 3.05
CA GLN A 74 -8.80 -0.80 3.07
C GLN A 74 -10.21 -1.10 2.57
N SER A 75 -10.34 -2.13 1.74
CA SER A 75 -11.63 -2.49 1.14
C SER A 75 -12.57 -3.18 2.14
N THR A 76 -13.76 -2.63 2.36
CA THR A 76 -14.88 -3.25 3.09
C THR A 76 -15.91 -3.76 2.11
N THR A 77 -15.51 -4.78 1.37
CA THR A 77 -16.18 -5.13 0.12
C THR A 77 -17.41 -6.00 0.32
N THR A 78 -18.45 -5.67 -0.44
CA THR A 78 -19.70 -6.43 -0.48
C THR A 78 -20.16 -6.65 -1.90
N VAL A 79 -21.02 -7.63 -2.11
CA VAL A 79 -21.72 -7.85 -3.37
C VAL A 79 -22.64 -6.65 -3.64
N ALA A 80 -22.43 -5.94 -4.75
CA ALA A 80 -23.30 -4.82 -5.12
C ALA A 80 -24.57 -5.28 -5.85
N VAL A 81 -24.47 -6.35 -6.62
CA VAL A 81 -25.58 -6.91 -7.41
C VAL A 81 -25.66 -8.41 -7.15
N ALA A 82 -26.86 -8.89 -6.81
CA ALA A 82 -27.09 -10.30 -6.54
C ALA A 82 -26.56 -11.18 -7.69
N LEU A 83 -25.89 -12.26 -7.32
CA LEU A 83 -25.21 -13.16 -8.25
C LEU A 83 -26.03 -14.45 -8.35
N THR A 84 -26.18 -14.95 -9.57
CA THR A 84 -26.76 -16.28 -9.80
C THR A 84 -25.64 -17.29 -10.03
N SER A 85 -26.00 -18.58 -10.04
CA SER A 85 -25.06 -19.67 -10.35
C SER A 85 -24.43 -19.61 -11.75
N SER A 86 -24.97 -18.79 -12.67
CA SER A 86 -24.42 -18.58 -14.01
C SER A 86 -23.55 -17.33 -14.13
N ALA A 87 -23.32 -16.58 -13.04
CA ALA A 87 -22.54 -15.35 -13.09
C ALA A 87 -21.06 -15.64 -13.38
N THR A 88 -20.51 -14.99 -14.41
CA THR A 88 -19.08 -15.02 -14.77
C THR A 88 -18.35 -13.75 -14.32
N GLU A 89 -19.06 -12.82 -13.71
CA GLU A 89 -18.56 -11.55 -13.18
C GLU A 89 -19.13 -11.35 -11.79
N VAL A 90 -18.35 -10.69 -10.93
CA VAL A 90 -18.77 -10.34 -9.57
C VAL A 90 -18.71 -8.84 -9.44
N ILE A 91 -19.89 -8.23 -9.33
CA ILE A 91 -20.02 -6.78 -9.17
C ILE A 91 -20.04 -6.46 -7.68
N LEU A 92 -19.09 -5.64 -7.25
CA LEU A 92 -18.82 -5.34 -5.86
C LEU A 92 -19.09 -3.86 -5.53
N THR A 93 -19.06 -3.56 -4.24
CA THR A 93 -18.94 -2.22 -3.68
C THR A 93 -17.61 -2.14 -2.95
N ASP A 94 -16.89 -1.02 -3.06
CA ASP A 94 -15.65 -0.74 -2.31
C ASP A 94 -14.55 -1.78 -2.53
N ALA A 95 -14.31 -2.19 -3.78
CA ALA A 95 -13.29 -3.15 -4.15
C ALA A 95 -11.98 -2.48 -4.61
N GLU A 96 -11.79 -1.17 -4.44
CA GLU A 96 -10.63 -0.47 -5.00
C GLU A 96 -9.29 -1.02 -4.49
N ALA A 97 -9.25 -1.56 -3.26
CA ALA A 97 -8.06 -2.20 -2.69
C ALA A 97 -8.05 -3.74 -2.87
N PHE A 98 -8.93 -4.30 -3.71
CA PHE A 98 -8.85 -5.70 -4.12
C PHE A 98 -7.72 -5.93 -5.14
N PRO A 99 -7.11 -7.12 -5.16
CA PRO A 99 -6.14 -7.48 -6.18
C PRO A 99 -6.81 -7.57 -7.56
N SER A 100 -6.01 -7.52 -8.62
CA SER A 100 -6.50 -7.60 -10.01
C SER A 100 -6.86 -9.02 -10.45
N SER A 101 -6.43 -10.05 -9.70
CA SER A 101 -6.78 -11.46 -9.91
C SER A 101 -6.64 -12.20 -8.57
N GLY A 102 -7.25 -13.37 -8.45
CA GLY A 102 -7.13 -14.19 -7.25
C GLY A 102 -8.39 -14.97 -6.94
N ALA A 103 -8.67 -15.16 -5.66
CA ALA A 103 -9.90 -15.77 -5.19
C ALA A 103 -10.57 -14.88 -4.15
N VAL A 104 -11.89 -14.86 -4.17
CA VAL A 104 -12.71 -14.27 -3.12
C VAL A 104 -13.56 -15.35 -2.47
N VAL A 105 -13.91 -15.14 -1.21
CA VAL A 105 -14.88 -15.95 -0.50
C VAL A 105 -16.12 -15.11 -0.24
N ILE A 106 -17.28 -15.65 -0.58
CA ILE A 106 -18.59 -15.04 -0.31
C ILE A 106 -19.42 -16.10 0.42
N ASN A 107 -19.77 -15.83 1.68
CA ASN A 107 -20.32 -16.84 2.58
C ASN A 107 -19.39 -18.08 2.62
N ASP A 108 -19.87 -19.23 2.13
CA ASP A 108 -19.08 -20.47 2.07
C ASP A 108 -18.48 -20.74 0.68
N GLU A 109 -18.77 -19.92 -0.33
CA GLU A 109 -18.33 -20.16 -1.72
C GLU A 109 -17.02 -19.46 -2.05
N ILE A 110 -16.10 -20.19 -2.67
CA ILE A 110 -14.88 -19.65 -3.26
C ILE A 110 -15.10 -19.38 -4.74
N ILE A 111 -14.85 -18.13 -5.15
CA ILE A 111 -14.89 -17.70 -6.55
C ILE A 111 -13.49 -17.27 -6.96
N THR A 112 -12.91 -17.95 -7.95
CA THR A 112 -11.64 -17.54 -8.56
C THR A 112 -11.92 -16.55 -9.69
N PHE A 113 -11.17 -15.47 -9.78
CA PHE A 113 -11.31 -14.45 -10.82
C PHE A 113 -9.95 -14.15 -11.45
N THR A 114 -9.96 -13.89 -12.75
CA THR A 114 -8.73 -13.71 -13.54
C THR A 114 -8.42 -12.24 -13.83
N GLY A 115 -9.38 -11.34 -13.56
CA GLY A 115 -9.26 -9.93 -13.87
C GLY A 115 -10.14 -9.07 -12.99
N LYS A 116 -9.80 -7.78 -12.95
CA LYS A 116 -10.60 -6.70 -12.41
C LYS A 116 -10.73 -5.66 -13.51
N ASP A 117 -11.94 -5.21 -13.75
CA ASP A 117 -12.22 -4.34 -14.89
C ASP A 117 -11.68 -2.91 -14.67
N GLY A 118 -11.55 -2.16 -15.76
CA GLY A 118 -10.96 -0.82 -15.79
C GLY A 118 -11.98 0.31 -15.80
N THR A 119 -11.57 1.46 -16.29
CA THR A 119 -12.43 2.63 -16.56
C THR A 119 -12.47 2.92 -18.05
N ALA A 120 -13.59 3.47 -18.52
CA ALA A 120 -13.72 4.00 -19.88
C ALA A 120 -14.47 5.34 -19.87
N THR A 121 -14.32 6.11 -20.94
CA THR A 121 -15.08 7.35 -21.19
C THR A 121 -15.62 7.34 -22.61
N ALA A 122 -16.79 7.94 -22.81
CA ALA A 122 -17.35 8.18 -24.13
C ALA A 122 -18.33 9.35 -24.08
N ASN A 123 -18.73 9.85 -25.24
CA ASN A 123 -19.77 10.87 -25.36
C ASN A 123 -21.03 10.21 -25.91
N THR A 124 -22.21 10.65 -25.46
CA THR A 124 -23.46 10.27 -26.14
C THR A 124 -23.45 10.79 -27.56
N ASN A 125 -23.78 9.94 -28.53
CA ASN A 125 -23.84 10.28 -29.95
C ASN A 125 -25.31 10.27 -30.38
N GLY A 126 -25.98 11.40 -30.17
CA GLY A 126 -27.41 11.60 -30.29
C GLY A 126 -28.10 11.72 -28.93
N ALA A 127 -29.15 12.54 -28.88
CA ALA A 127 -29.98 12.67 -27.69
C ALA A 127 -30.80 11.39 -27.45
N VAL A 128 -30.79 10.92 -26.20
CA VAL A 128 -31.55 9.75 -25.74
C VAL A 128 -32.72 10.25 -24.88
N SER A 129 -33.93 9.73 -25.10
CA SER A 129 -35.13 10.10 -24.33
C SER A 129 -35.81 8.86 -23.79
N SER A 130 -35.83 8.71 -22.46
CA SER A 130 -36.47 7.59 -21.75
C SER A 130 -36.15 6.23 -22.34
N SER A 131 -34.88 6.00 -22.70
CA SER A 131 -34.41 4.78 -23.35
C SER A 131 -33.19 4.23 -22.62
N ALA A 132 -33.09 2.90 -22.55
CA ALA A 132 -31.90 2.22 -22.04
C ALA A 132 -30.83 2.05 -23.14
N ASN A 133 -31.23 2.09 -24.42
CA ASN A 133 -30.29 2.03 -25.53
C ASN A 133 -29.61 3.40 -25.67
N VAL A 134 -28.28 3.39 -25.65
CA VAL A 134 -27.44 4.58 -25.80
C VAL A 134 -26.40 4.31 -26.88
N THR A 135 -26.34 5.21 -27.85
CA THR A 135 -25.25 5.29 -28.81
C THR A 135 -24.17 6.20 -28.25
N VAL A 136 -22.91 5.78 -28.37
CA VAL A 136 -21.76 6.53 -27.89
C VAL A 136 -20.66 6.64 -28.94
N ASP A 137 -19.84 7.68 -28.84
CA ASP A 137 -18.63 7.86 -29.64
C ASP A 137 -17.50 8.49 -28.80
N GLY A 138 -16.35 8.73 -29.45
CA GLY A 138 -15.18 9.29 -28.75
C GLY A 138 -14.61 8.35 -27.67
N ASN A 139 -14.86 7.05 -27.79
CA ASN A 139 -14.53 6.07 -26.76
C ASN A 139 -13.03 6.06 -26.44
N SER A 140 -12.71 6.17 -25.16
CA SER A 140 -11.37 5.97 -24.61
C SER A 140 -11.46 4.89 -23.53
N GLY A 141 -10.66 3.83 -23.66
CA GLY A 141 -10.84 2.59 -22.90
C GLY A 141 -11.86 1.64 -23.55
N THR A 142 -12.16 0.54 -22.86
CA THR A 142 -13.14 -0.46 -23.32
C THR A 142 -14.36 -0.42 -22.42
N ILE A 143 -15.54 -0.21 -23.00
CA ILE A 143 -16.80 -0.30 -22.27
C ILE A 143 -17.18 -1.79 -22.18
N THR A 144 -17.45 -2.26 -20.96
CA THR A 144 -17.80 -3.64 -20.65
C THR A 144 -19.14 -3.70 -19.90
N VAL A 145 -19.70 -4.90 -19.79
CA VAL A 145 -20.91 -5.14 -19.00
C VAL A 145 -20.59 -4.93 -17.51
N GLY A 146 -21.57 -4.43 -16.75
CA GLY A 146 -21.45 -4.22 -15.32
C GLY A 146 -20.87 -2.87 -14.89
N MET A 147 -20.14 -2.16 -15.78
CA MET A 147 -19.59 -0.83 -15.48
C MET A 147 -20.67 0.12 -14.97
N VAL A 148 -20.39 0.82 -13.88
CA VAL A 148 -21.24 1.91 -13.38
C VAL A 148 -21.10 3.10 -14.32
N VAL A 149 -22.22 3.67 -14.73
CA VAL A 149 -22.26 4.80 -15.65
C VAL A 149 -22.58 6.07 -14.86
N THR A 150 -21.80 7.12 -15.07
CA THR A 150 -22.04 8.44 -14.52
C THR A 150 -21.95 9.50 -15.62
N GLY A 151 -22.67 10.60 -15.44
CA GLY A 151 -22.72 11.71 -16.38
C GLY A 151 -23.98 12.54 -16.18
N THR A 152 -24.04 13.70 -16.82
CA THR A 152 -25.23 14.56 -16.75
C THR A 152 -26.45 13.82 -17.32
N GLY A 153 -27.58 13.83 -16.60
CA GLY A 153 -28.79 13.12 -17.01
C GLY A 153 -28.86 11.65 -16.55
N ILE A 154 -27.79 11.13 -15.93
CA ILE A 154 -27.81 9.86 -15.20
C ILE A 154 -28.18 10.15 -13.73
N SER A 155 -29.13 9.39 -13.19
CA SER A 155 -29.51 9.44 -11.78
C SER A 155 -29.63 8.03 -11.19
N GLY A 156 -29.31 7.90 -9.90
CA GLY A 156 -29.20 6.59 -9.25
C GLY A 156 -28.01 5.78 -9.76
N THR A 157 -27.99 4.48 -9.44
CA THR A 157 -26.96 3.55 -9.92
C THR A 157 -27.39 2.95 -11.25
N VAL A 158 -26.86 3.49 -12.34
CA VAL A 158 -27.05 2.94 -13.69
C VAL A 158 -25.79 2.16 -14.08
N ARG A 159 -25.97 0.98 -14.68
CA ARG A 159 -24.88 0.12 -15.14
C ARG A 159 -25.01 -0.20 -16.62
N VAL A 160 -23.92 -0.61 -17.25
CA VAL A 160 -23.97 -1.22 -18.58
C VAL A 160 -24.56 -2.61 -18.46
N ALA A 161 -25.73 -2.84 -19.05
CA ALA A 161 -26.38 -4.14 -19.09
C ALA A 161 -25.91 -4.98 -20.28
N THR A 162 -25.59 -4.35 -21.42
CA THR A 162 -25.12 -5.04 -22.62
C THR A 162 -24.23 -4.13 -23.44
N VAL A 163 -23.18 -4.70 -24.02
CA VAL A 163 -22.35 -4.03 -25.01
C VAL A 163 -22.56 -4.76 -26.34
N THR A 164 -23.40 -4.21 -27.22
CA THR A 164 -23.62 -4.81 -28.55
C THR A 164 -22.38 -4.61 -29.42
N ASN A 165 -21.81 -3.41 -29.32
CA ASN A 165 -20.46 -3.06 -29.76
C ASN A 165 -20.04 -1.80 -28.99
N GLN A 166 -18.81 -1.32 -29.18
CA GLN A 166 -18.30 -0.18 -28.43
C GLN A 166 -19.08 1.13 -28.66
N ASN A 167 -19.87 1.25 -29.73
CA ASN A 167 -20.69 2.43 -30.00
C ASN A 167 -22.17 2.24 -29.67
N ASN A 168 -22.60 1.04 -29.30
CA ASN A 168 -24.00 0.69 -29.06
C ASN A 168 -24.10 -0.14 -27.78
N ILE A 169 -24.58 0.50 -26.72
CA ILE A 169 -24.73 -0.10 -25.39
C ILE A 169 -26.17 -0.05 -24.92
N VAL A 170 -26.49 -0.94 -24.00
CA VAL A 170 -27.76 -0.96 -23.27
C VAL A 170 -27.44 -0.75 -21.80
N LEU A 171 -28.13 0.20 -21.16
CA LEU A 171 -28.03 0.48 -19.74
C LEU A 171 -29.05 -0.31 -18.93
N SER A 172 -28.82 -0.46 -17.63
CA SER A 172 -29.72 -1.16 -16.71
C SER A 172 -31.05 -0.43 -16.48
N SER A 173 -31.10 0.86 -16.80
CA SER A 173 -32.24 1.73 -16.59
C SER A 173 -32.41 2.68 -17.78
N ALA A 174 -33.64 3.09 -18.05
CA ALA A 174 -33.91 4.12 -19.05
C ALA A 174 -33.38 5.48 -18.59
N VAL A 175 -32.77 6.23 -19.52
CA VAL A 175 -32.13 7.52 -19.26
C VAL A 175 -32.61 8.57 -20.27
N SER A 176 -32.47 9.84 -19.90
CA SER A 176 -32.72 10.98 -20.78
C SER A 176 -31.50 11.89 -20.77
N ILE A 177 -30.74 11.86 -21.86
CA ILE A 177 -29.41 12.47 -21.97
C ILE A 177 -29.34 13.25 -23.28
N SER A 178 -28.81 14.46 -23.25
CA SER A 178 -28.58 15.26 -24.46
C SER A 178 -27.49 14.64 -25.35
N ASP A 179 -27.40 15.11 -26.58
CA ASP A 179 -26.26 14.80 -27.46
C ASP A 179 -24.94 15.36 -26.90
N ASN A 180 -23.85 14.66 -27.16
CA ASN A 180 -22.47 15.00 -26.80
C ASN A 180 -22.25 15.19 -25.28
N VAL A 181 -22.99 14.47 -24.45
CA VAL A 181 -22.76 14.43 -23.00
C VAL A 181 -21.65 13.43 -22.71
N ALA A 182 -20.62 13.89 -22.00
CA ALA A 182 -19.57 13.01 -21.50
C ALA A 182 -20.12 12.04 -20.45
N LEU A 183 -19.84 10.76 -20.67
CA LEU A 183 -20.14 9.65 -19.77
C LEU A 183 -18.83 9.01 -19.29
N ASN A 184 -18.79 8.72 -17.99
CA ASN A 184 -17.73 7.94 -17.37
C ASN A 184 -18.28 6.56 -17.02
N PHE A 185 -17.53 5.54 -17.38
CA PHE A 185 -17.81 4.14 -17.12
C PHE A 185 -16.76 3.59 -16.16
N ASP A 186 -17.18 3.10 -15.01
CA ASP A 186 -16.30 2.61 -13.96
C ASP A 186 -16.59 1.12 -13.70
N GLY A 187 -15.64 0.27 -14.08
CA GLY A 187 -15.63 -1.16 -13.84
C GLY A 187 -14.66 -1.57 -12.73
N THR A 188 -14.01 -0.63 -12.04
CA THR A 188 -13.00 -0.95 -11.02
C THR A 188 -13.58 -1.80 -9.89
N ASN A 189 -14.89 -1.81 -9.69
CA ASN A 189 -15.59 -2.67 -8.74
C ASN A 189 -16.10 -4.01 -9.31
N THR A 190 -15.72 -4.39 -10.52
CA THR A 190 -16.15 -5.63 -11.18
C THR A 190 -14.99 -6.61 -11.31
N LEU A 191 -15.14 -7.79 -10.72
CA LEU A 191 -14.24 -8.93 -10.96
C LEU A 191 -14.72 -9.68 -12.21
N THR A 192 -13.81 -10.02 -13.09
CA THR A 192 -14.09 -10.67 -14.38
C THR A 192 -13.45 -12.06 -14.45
N GLY A 193 -14.01 -12.92 -15.32
CA GLY A 193 -13.56 -14.31 -15.45
C GLY A 193 -13.83 -15.16 -14.21
N GLY A 194 -14.88 -14.83 -13.47
CA GLY A 194 -15.31 -15.54 -12.27
C GLY A 194 -15.63 -17.00 -12.58
N THR A 195 -14.88 -17.90 -11.95
CA THR A 195 -15.16 -19.35 -11.91
C THR A 195 -15.69 -19.69 -10.53
N ARG A 196 -16.94 -20.13 -10.48
CA ARG A 196 -17.71 -20.42 -9.26
C ARG A 196 -17.52 -21.87 -8.81
N GLY A 197 -17.71 -22.12 -7.51
CA GLY A 197 -17.73 -23.47 -6.95
C GLY A 197 -16.39 -24.20 -6.93
N THR A 198 -15.26 -23.47 -6.95
CA THR A 198 -13.95 -24.07 -6.70
C THR A 198 -13.99 -24.83 -5.37
N SER A 199 -13.49 -26.06 -5.35
CA SER A 199 -13.55 -26.97 -4.18
C SER A 199 -14.97 -27.40 -3.74
N SER A 200 -15.95 -27.46 -4.66
CA SER A 200 -17.33 -27.94 -4.40
C SER A 200 -18.16 -27.08 -3.43
N THR A 201 -17.85 -25.79 -3.35
CA THR A 201 -18.47 -24.83 -2.42
C THR A 201 -19.65 -24.05 -3.03
N THR A 202 -20.24 -24.54 -4.12
CA THR A 202 -21.16 -23.74 -4.95
C THR A 202 -22.45 -23.40 -4.21
N ALA A 203 -22.66 -22.11 -3.94
CA ALA A 203 -23.97 -21.57 -3.58
C ALA A 203 -24.80 -21.34 -4.84
N ALA A 204 -26.12 -21.49 -4.72
CA ALA A 204 -27.03 -21.26 -5.84
C ALA A 204 -27.13 -19.78 -6.25
N ALA A 205 -26.94 -18.88 -5.27
CA ALA A 205 -26.95 -17.44 -5.45
C ALA A 205 -26.25 -16.74 -4.26
N HIS A 206 -25.85 -15.49 -4.48
CA HIS A 206 -25.47 -14.54 -3.42
C HIS A 206 -26.37 -13.32 -3.47
N SER A 207 -26.67 -12.76 -2.30
CA SER A 207 -27.48 -11.56 -2.20
C SER A 207 -26.60 -10.31 -2.30
N ALA A 208 -27.19 -9.19 -2.68
CA ALA A 208 -26.52 -7.90 -2.49
C ALA A 208 -26.26 -7.70 -0.98
N ALA A 209 -25.17 -7.00 -0.66
CA ALA A 209 -24.61 -6.81 0.66
C ALA A 209 -23.94 -8.04 1.32
N ASP A 210 -23.93 -9.21 0.67
CA ASP A 210 -23.09 -10.32 1.14
C ASP A 210 -21.62 -9.87 1.20
N VAL A 211 -20.95 -10.16 2.32
CA VAL A 211 -19.56 -9.75 2.54
C VAL A 211 -18.65 -10.57 1.62
N VAL A 212 -17.71 -9.87 1.01
CA VAL A 212 -16.71 -10.47 0.12
C VAL A 212 -15.35 -10.28 0.75
N VAL A 213 -14.68 -11.39 1.03
CA VAL A 213 -13.33 -11.39 1.58
C VAL A 213 -12.34 -11.95 0.57
N CYS A 214 -11.11 -11.49 0.65
CA CYS A 214 -10.00 -11.92 -0.19
C CYS A 214 -8.77 -12.03 0.72
N ASP A 215 -8.03 -13.13 0.63
CA ASP A 215 -6.83 -13.33 1.44
C ASP A 215 -5.74 -12.33 1.07
N THR A 216 -5.61 -11.99 -0.22
CA THR A 216 -4.64 -11.03 -0.74
C THR A 216 -5.20 -9.61 -0.82
N GLN A 217 -5.70 -9.08 0.30
CA GLN A 217 -6.20 -7.70 0.34
C GLN A 217 -5.06 -6.68 0.31
N ARG A 218 -5.25 -5.56 -0.40
CA ARG A 218 -4.32 -4.43 -0.37
C ARG A 218 -4.78 -3.36 0.61
N VAL A 219 -3.81 -2.64 1.18
CA VAL A 219 -4.04 -1.34 1.81
C VAL A 219 -3.35 -0.30 0.94
N ILE A 220 -4.05 0.79 0.59
CA ILE A 220 -3.52 1.84 -0.29
C ILE A 220 -3.54 3.21 0.39
N ASN A 221 -2.55 4.04 0.09
CA ASN A 221 -2.50 5.40 0.63
C ASN A 221 -3.59 6.28 -0.01
N ASP A 222 -4.38 6.96 0.81
CA ASP A 222 -5.47 7.83 0.32
C ASP A 222 -5.00 9.24 -0.05
N ASN A 223 -3.90 9.68 0.56
CA ASN A 223 -3.32 11.00 0.33
C ASN A 223 -1.88 10.87 -0.17
N ASN A 224 -1.40 11.94 -0.80
CA ASN A 224 -0.01 12.03 -1.20
C ASN A 224 0.93 11.93 0.00
N VAL A 225 2.00 11.16 -0.13
CA VAL A 225 3.11 11.13 0.82
C VAL A 225 4.28 11.84 0.16
N GLU A 226 4.68 12.97 0.72
CA GLU A 226 5.69 13.85 0.13
C GLU A 226 6.92 13.95 1.03
N PHE A 227 8.09 13.78 0.44
CA PHE A 227 9.37 13.92 1.13
C PHE A 227 9.94 15.31 0.87
N ALA A 228 10.83 15.77 1.75
CA ALA A 228 11.58 16.99 1.51
C ALA A 228 12.40 16.89 0.22
N ALA A 229 12.70 18.04 -0.39
CA ALA A 229 13.59 18.08 -1.55
C ALA A 229 14.95 17.49 -1.16
N ALA A 230 15.47 16.60 -2.01
CA ALA A 230 16.72 15.91 -1.75
C ALA A 230 17.86 16.92 -1.59
N ALA A 231 18.55 16.91 -0.44
CA ALA A 231 19.72 17.76 -0.20
C ALA A 231 20.96 17.21 -0.92
N GLY A 232 20.96 15.90 -1.18
CA GLY A 232 22.00 15.22 -1.93
C GLY A 232 23.26 14.98 -1.12
N THR A 233 23.47 13.72 -0.73
CA THR A 233 24.80 13.22 -0.39
C THR A 233 25.40 12.45 -1.57
N ALA A 234 24.54 11.78 -2.34
CA ALA A 234 24.82 11.32 -3.69
C ALA A 234 24.31 12.33 -4.74
N SER A 235 24.90 12.30 -5.95
CA SER A 235 24.37 13.07 -7.09
C SER A 235 22.98 12.59 -7.51
N THR A 236 22.73 11.29 -7.38
CA THR A 236 21.45 10.63 -7.61
C THR A 236 21.37 9.32 -6.83
N TYR A 237 20.17 8.90 -6.43
CA TYR A 237 19.88 7.57 -5.91
C TYR A 237 18.55 7.05 -6.48
N THR A 238 18.33 5.73 -6.49
CA THR A 238 17.09 5.14 -7.01
C THR A 238 16.25 4.55 -5.89
N VAL A 239 15.07 5.12 -5.69
CA VAL A 239 14.03 4.56 -4.82
C VAL A 239 13.33 3.45 -5.59
N THR A 240 13.41 2.23 -5.06
CA THR A 240 12.77 1.06 -5.67
C THR A 240 11.50 0.67 -4.95
N THR A 241 11.40 0.95 -3.64
CA THR A 241 10.20 0.70 -2.86
C THR A 241 10.00 1.72 -1.74
N ALA A 242 8.82 1.66 -1.13
CA ALA A 242 8.53 2.28 0.16
C ALA A 242 8.17 1.19 1.18
N PHE A 243 8.33 1.48 2.46
CA PHE A 243 7.96 0.58 3.54
C PHE A 243 7.28 1.36 4.66
N VAL A 244 6.57 0.65 5.53
CA VAL A 244 5.91 1.22 6.70
C VAL A 244 6.63 0.75 7.95
N ALA A 245 6.95 1.69 8.83
CA ALA A 245 7.56 1.45 10.12
C ALA A 245 6.73 2.05 11.26
N ASP A 246 6.95 1.56 12.48
CA ASP A 246 6.27 2.01 13.70
C ASP A 246 6.89 3.27 14.34
N LYS A 247 8.03 3.75 13.82
CA LYS A 247 8.74 4.92 14.33
C LYS A 247 9.56 5.60 13.23
N ASN A 248 9.84 6.89 13.40
CA ASN A 248 10.88 7.56 12.64
C ASN A 248 12.29 7.15 13.12
N ILE A 249 13.28 7.37 12.27
CA ILE A 249 14.70 7.29 12.61
C ILE A 249 15.14 8.51 13.42
N ALA A 250 16.19 8.35 14.23
CA ALA A 250 16.94 9.46 14.81
C ALA A 250 18.29 9.61 14.11
N THR A 251 18.84 10.83 14.07
CA THR A 251 20.16 11.11 13.50
C THR A 251 20.99 11.96 14.45
N ALA A 252 22.32 11.81 14.38
CA ALA A 252 23.26 12.68 15.08
C ALA A 252 24.64 12.61 14.42
N ALA A 253 25.43 13.67 14.51
CA ALA A 253 26.81 13.69 14.02
C ALA A 253 27.78 13.29 15.13
N VAL A 254 28.83 12.54 14.81
CA VAL A 254 29.93 12.25 15.73
C VAL A 254 30.63 13.56 16.09
N ASN A 255 30.74 13.87 17.39
CA ASN A 255 31.39 15.07 17.89
C ASN A 255 32.74 14.70 18.50
N GLY A 256 33.78 14.76 17.67
CA GLY A 256 35.12 14.29 17.96
C GLY A 256 35.38 12.88 17.46
N ALA A 257 36.46 12.69 16.70
CA ALA A 257 36.84 11.39 16.16
C ALA A 257 37.02 10.33 17.28
N THR A 258 36.57 9.11 17.00
CA THR A 258 36.67 7.95 17.89
C THR A 258 37.65 6.92 17.32
N SER A 259 38.31 6.16 18.19
CA SER A 259 39.26 5.12 17.78
C SER A 259 39.12 3.89 18.66
N SER A 260 38.63 2.81 18.08
CA SER A 260 38.46 1.49 18.73
C SER A 260 37.81 1.58 20.11
N THR A 261 36.72 2.34 20.21
CA THR A 261 35.98 2.59 21.46
C THR A 261 34.50 2.35 21.25
N THR A 262 33.81 1.93 22.32
CA THR A 262 32.33 1.84 22.33
C THR A 262 31.69 3.16 22.75
N ALA A 263 32.42 4.05 23.42
CA ALA A 263 31.91 5.36 23.82
C ALA A 263 31.98 6.33 22.63
N VAL A 264 30.83 6.92 22.29
CA VAL A 264 30.70 7.89 21.20
C VAL A 264 30.00 9.14 21.73
N THR A 265 30.64 10.29 21.53
CA THR A 265 30.02 11.59 21.71
C THR A 265 29.38 12.03 20.40
N VAL A 266 28.15 12.53 20.48
CA VAL A 266 27.41 13.01 19.31
C VAL A 266 26.80 14.38 19.57
N ASP A 267 26.50 15.11 18.51
CA ASP A 267 25.76 16.36 18.55
C ASP A 267 24.80 16.48 17.35
N GLY A 268 24.10 17.63 17.26
CA GLY A 268 23.16 17.89 16.18
C GLY A 268 21.97 16.92 16.15
N ASN A 269 21.62 16.33 17.30
CA ASN A 269 20.60 15.28 17.37
C ASN A 269 19.26 15.73 16.81
N SER A 270 18.73 14.95 15.87
CA SER A 270 17.34 15.01 15.42
C SER A 270 16.63 13.73 15.85
N GLY A 271 15.55 13.87 16.61
CA GLY A 271 14.86 12.74 17.24
C GLY A 271 15.55 12.24 18.53
N THR A 272 15.08 11.10 19.01
CA THR A 272 15.52 10.53 20.30
C THR A 272 16.22 9.19 20.07
N ILE A 273 17.54 9.18 20.32
CA ILE A 273 18.35 7.97 20.44
C ILE A 273 17.92 7.20 21.68
N VAL A 274 17.68 5.90 21.54
CA VAL A 274 17.32 5.00 22.65
C VAL A 274 18.21 3.76 22.66
N VAL A 275 18.25 3.07 23.81
CA VAL A 275 18.96 1.79 23.93
C VAL A 275 18.31 0.76 23.01
N GLY A 276 19.14 0.00 22.30
CA GLY A 276 18.73 -1.04 21.36
C GLY A 276 18.66 -0.59 19.90
N ASP A 277 18.68 0.73 19.63
CA ASP A 277 18.73 1.28 18.28
C ASP A 277 19.90 0.68 17.51
N VAL A 278 19.64 0.20 16.30
CA VAL A 278 20.66 -0.19 15.33
C VAL A 278 21.29 1.07 14.77
N VAL A 279 22.62 1.10 14.72
CA VAL A 279 23.39 2.24 14.24
C VAL A 279 23.88 1.97 12.83
N THR A 280 23.66 2.92 11.92
CA THR A 280 24.24 2.91 10.57
C THR A 280 24.94 4.23 10.28
N GLY A 281 25.85 4.20 9.29
CA GLY A 281 26.61 5.34 8.84
C GLY A 281 28.03 4.95 8.43
N THR A 282 28.73 5.86 7.78
CA THR A 282 30.09 5.66 7.28
C THR A 282 31.04 5.29 8.42
N GLY A 283 31.72 4.15 8.30
CA GLY A 283 32.62 3.62 9.33
C GLY A 283 31.97 2.63 10.30
N ILE A 284 30.65 2.44 10.23
CA ILE A 284 29.95 1.33 10.89
C ILE A 284 29.95 0.11 9.96
N THR A 285 30.28 -1.07 10.50
CA THR A 285 30.22 -2.34 9.77
C THR A 285 29.56 -3.41 10.62
N GLY A 286 28.79 -4.29 9.99
CA GLY A 286 27.98 -5.27 10.71
C GLY A 286 26.78 -4.65 11.42
N VAL A 287 26.21 -5.38 12.38
CA VAL A 287 25.12 -4.89 13.22
C VAL A 287 25.71 -4.30 14.48
N VAL A 288 25.66 -2.98 14.62
CA VAL A 288 26.06 -2.26 15.83
C VAL A 288 24.82 -1.68 16.48
N ARG A 289 24.72 -1.76 17.81
CA ARG A 289 23.58 -1.24 18.56
C ARG A 289 24.00 -0.28 19.66
N VAL A 290 23.10 0.62 20.02
CA VAL A 290 23.23 1.43 21.24
C VAL A 290 23.03 0.54 22.46
N SER A 291 24.08 0.35 23.25
CA SER A 291 24.05 -0.42 24.49
C SER A 291 23.66 0.44 25.69
N THR A 292 24.00 1.73 25.69
CA THR A 292 23.64 2.67 26.76
C THR A 292 23.51 4.09 26.21
N VAL A 293 22.54 4.84 26.73
CA VAL A 293 22.38 6.28 26.49
C VAL A 293 22.66 7.00 27.81
N ASN A 294 23.86 7.56 28.00
CA ASN A 294 24.18 8.36 29.19
C ASN A 294 23.50 9.73 29.11
N SER A 295 23.47 10.30 27.91
CA SER A 295 22.70 11.49 27.50
C SER A 295 22.49 11.44 25.98
N GLN A 296 21.68 12.34 25.42
CA GLN A 296 21.54 12.44 23.96
C GLN A 296 22.84 12.80 23.23
N THR A 297 23.86 13.30 23.94
CA THR A 297 25.17 13.65 23.37
C THR A 297 26.27 12.67 23.77
N SER A 298 25.96 11.65 24.57
CA SER A 298 26.91 10.66 25.07
C SER A 298 26.27 9.29 25.12
N ILE A 299 26.69 8.43 24.20
CA ILE A 299 26.16 7.07 24.06
C ILE A 299 27.30 6.04 24.14
N VAL A 300 26.91 4.80 24.41
CA VAL A 300 27.80 3.63 24.35
C VAL A 300 27.19 2.65 23.36
N LEU A 301 28.02 2.14 22.45
CA LEU A 301 27.67 1.10 21.49
C LEU A 301 28.00 -0.29 22.05
N ASP A 302 27.45 -1.35 21.48
CA ASP A 302 27.79 -2.73 21.83
C ASP A 302 29.11 -3.22 21.21
N THR A 303 29.59 -2.49 20.19
CA THR A 303 30.75 -2.82 19.38
C THR A 303 31.69 -1.62 19.32
N ALA A 304 32.99 -1.86 19.45
CA ALA A 304 33.99 -0.80 19.33
C ALA A 304 34.09 -0.30 17.89
N VAL A 305 34.03 1.02 17.70
CA VAL A 305 34.04 1.68 16.39
C VAL A 305 35.21 2.66 16.27
N SER A 306 35.56 3.01 15.04
CA SER A 306 36.50 4.09 14.73
C SER A 306 35.86 5.00 13.70
N LEU A 307 35.40 6.17 14.13
CA LEU A 307 34.62 7.11 13.33
C LEU A 307 35.34 8.46 13.26
N SER A 308 35.29 9.10 12.10
CA SER A 308 35.77 10.48 11.95
C SER A 308 34.83 11.47 12.63
N ASP A 309 35.35 12.66 12.92
CA ASP A 309 34.54 13.80 13.34
C ASP A 309 33.51 14.18 12.28
N ASN A 310 32.32 14.62 12.70
CA ASN A 310 31.16 14.98 11.90
C ASN A 310 30.57 13.86 11.01
N VAL A 311 30.92 12.59 11.23
CA VAL A 311 30.21 11.48 10.58
C VAL A 311 28.76 11.51 11.03
N LEU A 312 27.82 11.61 10.08
CA LEU A 312 26.40 11.51 10.36
C LEU A 312 26.02 10.03 10.57
N LEU A 313 25.36 9.75 11.68
CA LEU A 313 24.86 8.42 12.04
C LEU A 313 23.34 8.42 12.06
N THR A 314 22.78 7.27 11.70
CA THR A 314 21.36 6.95 11.89
C THR A 314 21.20 5.96 13.03
N PHE A 315 20.18 6.18 13.84
CA PHE A 315 19.79 5.34 14.96
C PHE A 315 18.35 4.87 14.73
N ASP A 316 18.18 3.57 14.52
CA ASP A 316 16.90 2.96 14.20
C ASP A 316 16.54 1.83 15.16
N GLY A 317 15.56 2.09 16.04
CA GLY A 317 14.93 1.11 16.90
C GLY A 317 13.51 0.74 16.46
N SER A 318 13.11 1.14 15.25
CA SER A 318 11.80 0.82 14.70
C SER A 318 11.71 -0.63 14.26
N ASN A 319 10.47 -1.09 14.09
CA ASN A 319 10.15 -2.27 13.32
C ASN A 319 9.59 -1.87 11.97
N ILE A 320 10.11 -2.48 10.92
CA ILE A 320 9.45 -2.46 9.61
C ILE A 320 8.24 -3.38 9.72
N LEU A 321 7.06 -2.78 9.59
CA LEU A 321 5.77 -3.43 9.69
C LEU A 321 5.39 -4.08 8.37
N PHE A 322 5.62 -3.36 7.28
CA PHE A 322 5.26 -3.79 5.93
C PHE A 322 6.26 -3.25 4.91
N VAL A 323 6.57 -4.05 3.90
CA VAL A 323 7.25 -3.57 2.70
C VAL A 323 6.18 -3.36 1.64
N GLY A 324 6.04 -2.11 1.19
CA GLY A 324 5.09 -1.74 0.16
C GLY A 324 5.60 -2.02 -1.23
N THR A 325 4.78 -1.67 -2.21
CA THR A 325 5.14 -1.63 -3.63
C THR A 325 4.82 -0.24 -4.19
N LEU A 326 5.71 0.26 -5.04
CA LEU A 326 5.50 1.45 -5.85
C LEU A 326 5.17 1.04 -7.28
N ASP A 327 4.36 1.83 -7.97
CA ASP A 327 4.03 1.57 -9.39
C ASP A 327 5.26 1.60 -10.30
N ALA A 328 6.29 2.37 -9.92
CA ALA A 328 7.56 2.42 -10.61
C ALA A 328 8.69 2.87 -9.67
N SER A 329 9.88 2.33 -9.87
CA SER A 329 11.10 2.88 -9.28
C SER A 329 11.42 4.25 -9.88
N LYS A 330 12.03 5.13 -9.08
CA LYS A 330 12.39 6.49 -9.51
C LYS A 330 13.80 6.84 -9.08
N THR A 331 14.58 7.38 -10.01
CA THR A 331 15.85 8.03 -9.71
C THR A 331 15.58 9.45 -9.25
N ILE A 332 16.15 9.81 -8.11
CA ILE A 332 16.02 11.11 -7.46
C ILE A 332 17.35 11.82 -7.59
N ALA A 333 17.33 13.04 -8.12
CA ALA A 333 18.49 13.94 -8.15
C ALA A 333 18.37 15.00 -7.05
N VAL A 334 19.47 15.70 -6.79
CA VAL A 334 19.50 16.82 -5.85
C VAL A 334 18.47 17.88 -6.24
N GLY A 335 17.65 18.30 -5.27
CA GLY A 335 16.57 19.27 -5.46
C GLY A 335 15.23 18.67 -5.90
N ASP A 336 15.20 17.38 -6.28
CA ASP A 336 13.93 16.71 -6.61
C ASP A 336 13.10 16.47 -5.35
N ILE A 337 11.77 16.56 -5.50
CA ILE A 337 10.80 16.16 -4.49
C ILE A 337 10.27 14.78 -4.88
N PHE A 338 10.49 13.78 -4.02
CA PHE A 338 9.83 12.50 -4.17
C PHE A 338 8.43 12.55 -3.57
N ARG A 339 7.42 12.25 -4.39
CA ARG A 339 6.03 12.16 -3.98
C ARG A 339 5.47 10.80 -4.37
N ILE A 340 4.89 10.12 -3.40
CA ILE A 340 4.01 8.99 -3.65
C ILE A 340 2.59 9.55 -3.75
N ASN A 341 2.00 9.52 -4.93
CA ASN A 341 0.63 10.01 -5.11
C ASN A 341 -0.37 9.10 -4.40
N ALA A 342 -1.55 9.62 -4.08
CA ALA A 342 -2.68 8.81 -3.60
C ALA A 342 -2.91 7.59 -4.51
N GLY A 343 -3.00 6.40 -3.90
CA GLY A 343 -3.20 5.11 -4.58
C GLY A 343 -1.92 4.43 -5.09
N ASN A 344 -0.76 5.11 -5.08
CA ASN A 344 0.49 4.61 -5.66
C ASN A 344 1.41 3.87 -4.67
N LEU A 345 1.02 3.77 -3.40
CA LEU A 345 1.60 2.86 -2.42
C LEU A 345 0.57 1.82 -2.05
N SER A 346 0.94 0.55 -2.21
CA SER A 346 0.13 -0.55 -1.72
C SER A 346 0.91 -1.53 -0.86
N ILE A 347 0.22 -2.05 0.15
CA ILE A 347 0.69 -3.13 1.02
C ILE A 347 -0.19 -4.33 0.72
N GLU A 348 0.41 -5.46 0.40
CA GLU A 348 -0.31 -6.73 0.28
C GLU A 348 -0.33 -7.43 1.64
N LEU A 349 -1.52 -7.71 2.15
CA LEU A 349 -1.71 -8.58 3.31
C LEU A 349 -1.68 -10.02 2.77
N LYS A 350 -0.72 -10.82 3.23
CA LYS A 350 -0.62 -12.26 2.92
C LYS A 350 -0.74 -13.08 4.18
#